data_AF-A0A6M1ZNE3-F1
#
_entry.id   AF-A0A6M1ZNE3-F1
#
_cell.length_a   1.000
_cell.length_b   1.000
_cell.length_c   1.000
_cell.angle_alpha   90.00
_cell.angle_beta   90.00
_cell.angle_gamma   90.00
#
_symmetry.space_group_name_H-M   'P 1'
#
loop_
_entity.id
_entity.type
_entity.pdbx_description
1 polymer ?
#
loop_
_entity_poly.entity_id
_entity_poly.type
_entity_poly.pdbx_seq_one_letter_code
_entity_poly.pdbx_strand_id
1 'polypeptide(L)'
;MNIKLFQIVIVGIFFQCSLIMAETKVEEPRQVIYLQPNTTQLFTELYQAHGLLNPPRRTFFESALYLDQSTQPSIVPLQPSNEIIFDHASQVLSQFHRRVNDLELYIDPNKPKPFFYTASGSKHLIVALVYAIAKSEPNKKFVFVEQTPFYSGHPNAVSGIFNYPNVRFFAFEDPSEIKLEHGEVLVEFVTSPNNPDGKFRKPLTNADIIIADFVFASSAFGKEGTGYIDQNIEWMKKARAAGKHVFSFNSASKQFGKTAARCGYIWYPLYDEYSASIFKNFFDFISSTTVGGGSSGLEGFLDLIKAFLELPDAGKALRSDAYKSLVKRHVLVKKELLRRYPGSIVTSIPGSPTLFAEINDRRIPNERASDVIFDDLRVAVNNGEPMGETNEFVRLNLSGYSSLIARFLNRLAGEERYTAQDVLTLPTHKCFHSTICASSSSSTQYFVNPGDCFIDADANKGPIEIVLPEFIDYEKSEVISVRKIDFSENLVVIKSENFTFSLEKNNQRLNVQWTQSFYPNGNWQVINR
;
A
#
# COMPACT_ATOMS: atom_id res chain seq x y z
N MET A 1 -25.17 -82.23 37.37
CA MET A 1 -24.09 -82.46 38.36
C MET A 1 -22.84 -81.78 37.84
N ASN A 2 -22.45 -80.70 38.51
CA ASN A 2 -21.16 -80.03 38.59
C ASN A 2 -19.95 -80.52 37.74
N ILE A 3 -19.31 -79.54 37.07
CA ILE A 3 -17.91 -79.06 37.25
C ILE A 3 -16.84 -79.31 36.15
N LYS A 4 -16.13 -78.20 35.85
CA LYS A 4 -14.73 -77.99 35.36
C LYS A 4 -14.44 -78.21 33.87
N LEU A 5 -13.51 -77.50 33.23
CA LEU A 5 -12.84 -76.20 33.43
C LEU A 5 -12.08 -75.98 32.10
N PHE A 6 -12.08 -74.75 31.58
CA PHE A 6 -11.28 -74.36 30.41
C PHE A 6 -9.80 -74.23 30.78
N GLN A 7 -8.91 -74.84 30.00
CA GLN A 7 -7.53 -74.40 29.79
C GLN A 7 -7.14 -74.69 28.33
N ILE A 8 -6.92 -73.63 27.55
CA ILE A 8 -6.30 -73.71 26.21
C ILE A 8 -5.10 -72.77 26.24
N VAL A 9 -3.92 -73.30 25.90
CA VAL A 9 -2.68 -72.55 25.65
C VAL A 9 -2.05 -73.04 24.34
N ILE A 10 -2.23 -72.17 23.33
CA ILE A 10 -1.29 -71.66 22.30
C ILE A 10 -0.72 -72.58 21.18
N VAL A 11 -0.67 -71.94 20.00
CA VAL A 11 0.19 -72.09 18.80
C VAL A 11 -0.28 -73.17 17.83
N GLY A 12 -0.65 -72.91 16.57
CA GLY A 12 -0.50 -71.74 15.69
C GLY A 12 -0.33 -72.30 14.28
N ILE A 13 -1.01 -71.74 13.27
CA ILE A 13 -0.59 -71.77 11.86
C ILE A 13 -1.40 -70.71 11.10
N PHE A 14 -0.62 -69.87 10.43
CA PHE A 14 -0.89 -68.80 9.49
C PHE A 14 -2.05 -69.02 8.50
N PHE A 15 -2.94 -68.03 8.42
CA PHE A 15 -3.54 -67.59 7.15
C PHE A 15 -3.63 -66.06 7.13
N GLN A 16 -2.66 -65.43 6.46
CA GLN A 16 -2.66 -64.00 6.16
C GLN A 16 -3.68 -63.74 5.03
N CYS A 17 -4.86 -63.23 5.39
CA CYS A 17 -5.70 -62.48 4.46
C CYS A 17 -5.28 -61.01 4.54
N SER A 18 -4.49 -60.57 3.57
CA SER A 18 -4.08 -59.18 3.38
C SER A 18 -5.28 -58.35 2.88
N LEU A 19 -6.09 -57.84 3.81
CA LEU A 19 -6.97 -56.71 3.54
C LEU A 19 -6.09 -55.46 3.39
N ILE A 20 -5.82 -55.09 2.14
CA ILE A 20 -5.28 -53.77 1.79
C ILE A 20 -6.41 -52.76 2.08
N MET A 21 -6.44 -52.24 3.30
CA MET A 21 -7.11 -50.98 3.59
C MET A 21 -6.28 -49.90 2.90
N ALA A 22 -6.72 -49.49 1.71
CA ALA A 22 -6.25 -48.25 1.12
C ALA A 22 -6.66 -47.12 2.09
N GLU A 23 -5.71 -46.64 2.89
CA GLU A 23 -5.82 -45.34 3.53
C GLU A 23 -6.01 -44.31 2.41
N THR A 24 -7.27 -43.96 2.17
CA THR A 24 -7.61 -42.74 1.46
C THR A 24 -7.07 -41.62 2.35
N LYS A 25 -5.88 -41.11 2.00
CA LYS A 25 -5.45 -39.79 2.45
C LYS A 25 -6.57 -38.85 2.05
N VAL A 26 -7.41 -38.49 3.00
CA VAL A 26 -8.29 -37.33 2.87
C VAL A 26 -7.34 -36.17 2.65
N GLU A 27 -7.18 -35.74 1.40
CA GLU A 27 -6.45 -34.52 1.07
C GLU A 27 -7.14 -33.41 1.88
N GLU A 28 -6.47 -32.90 2.92
CA GLU A 28 -6.99 -31.72 3.61
C GLU A 28 -7.25 -30.64 2.56
N PRO A 29 -8.40 -29.96 2.63
CA PRO A 29 -8.78 -28.99 1.62
C PRO A 29 -7.69 -27.92 1.52
N ARG A 30 -7.04 -27.83 0.35
CA ARG A 30 -5.98 -26.85 0.08
C ARG A 30 -6.48 -25.46 0.47
N GLN A 31 -5.80 -24.82 1.42
CA GLN A 31 -6.14 -23.48 1.91
C GLN A 31 -6.32 -22.49 0.76
N VAL A 32 -7.40 -21.71 0.75
CA VAL A 32 -7.63 -20.70 -0.29
C VAL A 32 -6.59 -19.58 -0.23
N ILE A 33 -6.05 -19.18 -1.38
CA ILE A 33 -5.19 -17.98 -1.51
C ILE A 33 -6.06 -16.84 -2.05
N TYR A 34 -6.03 -15.69 -1.39
CA TYR A 34 -6.77 -14.50 -1.80
C TYR A 34 -5.85 -13.49 -2.48
N LEU A 35 -5.97 -13.35 -3.80
CA LEU A 35 -5.29 -12.32 -4.61
C LEU A 35 -6.27 -11.26 -5.13
N GLN A 36 -7.47 -11.20 -4.56
CA GLN A 36 -8.51 -10.22 -4.89
C GLN A 36 -8.23 -8.81 -4.35
N PRO A 37 -7.92 -8.61 -3.06
CA PRO A 37 -7.74 -7.27 -2.53
C PRO A 37 -6.52 -6.63 -3.18
N ASN A 38 -6.67 -5.43 -3.75
CA ASN A 38 -5.53 -4.64 -4.24
C ASN A 38 -4.83 -3.94 -3.06
N THR A 39 -4.38 -4.75 -2.11
CA THR A 39 -3.56 -4.39 -0.97
C THR A 39 -2.10 -4.50 -1.35
N THR A 40 -1.24 -3.75 -0.68
CA THR A 40 0.15 -3.49 -1.08
C THR A 40 1.09 -4.01 -0.01
N GLN A 41 0.84 -5.25 0.47
CA GLN A 41 1.63 -5.89 1.52
C GLN A 41 3.11 -6.08 1.18
N LEU A 42 3.47 -6.06 -0.11
CA LEU A 42 4.87 -5.94 -0.54
C LEU A 42 5.60 -4.80 0.19
N PHE A 43 4.94 -3.66 0.38
CA PHE A 43 5.55 -2.54 1.11
C PHE A 43 5.76 -2.84 2.58
N THR A 44 4.93 -3.69 3.22
CA THR A 44 5.19 -4.15 4.59
C THR A 44 6.50 -4.92 4.67
N GLU A 45 6.72 -5.87 3.75
CA GLU A 45 7.98 -6.65 3.68
C GLU A 45 9.19 -5.74 3.40
N LEU A 46 9.01 -4.72 2.54
CA LEU A 46 10.07 -3.75 2.26
C LEU A 46 10.30 -2.76 3.41
N TYR A 47 9.27 -2.35 4.12
CA TYR A 47 9.42 -1.54 5.32
C TYR A 47 10.15 -2.29 6.41
N GLN A 48 9.91 -3.59 6.53
CA GLN A 48 10.74 -4.46 7.36
C GLN A 48 12.20 -4.35 6.90
N ALA A 49 12.49 -4.70 5.64
CA ALA A 49 13.86 -4.73 5.12
C ALA A 49 14.61 -3.39 5.13
N HIS A 50 13.89 -2.27 5.08
CA HIS A 50 14.46 -0.91 5.09
C HIS A 50 14.36 -0.22 6.47
N GLY A 51 13.89 -0.92 7.51
CA GLY A 51 13.80 -0.39 8.88
C GLY A 51 12.74 0.69 9.10
N LEU A 52 11.67 0.68 8.32
CA LEU A 52 10.59 1.67 8.29
C LEU A 52 9.23 1.11 8.75
N LEU A 53 9.17 -0.12 9.24
CA LEU A 53 7.89 -0.77 9.56
C LEU A 53 7.12 0.01 10.63
N ASN A 54 7.84 0.45 11.67
CA ASN A 54 7.36 1.31 12.76
C ASN A 54 8.26 2.54 12.89
N PRO A 55 7.98 3.61 12.14
CA PRO A 55 8.68 4.88 12.35
C PRO A 55 8.47 5.36 13.80
N PRO A 56 9.43 6.09 14.39
CA PRO A 56 9.26 6.68 15.71
C PRO A 56 8.01 7.57 15.75
N ARG A 57 7.23 7.50 16.83
CA ARG A 57 6.07 8.36 17.03
C ARG A 57 6.51 9.81 17.24
N ARG A 58 6.21 10.68 16.29
CA ARG A 58 6.59 12.11 16.31
C ARG A 58 5.42 13.03 15.99
N THR A 59 4.25 12.47 15.73
CA THR A 59 3.03 13.20 15.39
C THR A 59 1.99 12.88 16.45
N PHE A 60 1.45 13.92 17.06
CA PHE A 60 0.45 13.83 18.11
C PHE A 60 -0.65 14.82 17.78
N PHE A 61 -1.87 14.32 17.54
CA PHE A 61 -3.05 15.15 17.42
C PHE A 61 -3.97 14.88 18.59
N GLU A 62 -4.49 15.94 19.18
CA GLU A 62 -5.55 15.80 20.17
C GLU A 62 -6.85 15.42 19.44
N SER A 63 -7.36 14.21 19.70
CA SER A 63 -8.56 13.70 19.03
C SER A 63 -9.78 14.61 19.19
N ALA A 64 -9.86 15.39 20.28
CA ALA A 64 -10.93 16.37 20.48
C ALA A 64 -10.87 17.52 19.45
N LEU A 65 -9.66 17.98 19.10
CA LEU A 65 -9.46 19.01 18.07
C LEU A 65 -9.85 18.49 16.68
N TYR A 66 -9.58 17.21 16.41
CA TYR A 66 -9.95 16.54 15.16
C TYR A 66 -11.47 16.36 15.00
N LEU A 67 -12.18 16.12 16.10
CA LEU A 67 -13.62 15.84 16.14
C LEU A 67 -14.49 17.10 16.27
N ASP A 68 -13.93 18.26 16.58
CA ASP A 68 -14.71 19.49 16.73
C ASP A 68 -15.18 20.03 15.36
N GLN A 69 -16.35 19.56 14.96
CA GLN A 69 -17.12 20.03 13.80
C GLN A 69 -18.45 20.68 14.24
N SER A 70 -18.53 21.12 15.50
CA SER A 70 -19.79 21.56 16.14
C SER A 70 -20.38 22.86 15.57
N THR A 71 -19.63 23.59 14.74
CA THR A 71 -20.03 24.86 14.14
C THR A 71 -20.48 24.66 12.69
N GLN A 72 -21.67 25.16 12.33
CA GLN A 72 -22.14 25.08 10.94
C GLN A 72 -21.15 25.78 9.99
N PRO A 73 -20.79 25.16 8.86
CA PRO A 73 -19.84 25.72 7.91
C PRO A 73 -20.45 26.90 7.16
N SER A 74 -20.37 28.09 7.74
CA SER A 74 -20.65 29.34 7.04
C SER A 74 -19.39 29.80 6.30
N ILE A 75 -19.21 29.30 5.09
CA ILE A 75 -18.44 29.97 4.01
C ILE A 75 -16.94 30.18 4.28
N VAL A 76 -16.23 29.23 4.92
CA VAL A 76 -14.78 28.92 4.80
C VAL A 76 -14.40 28.05 6.02
N PRO A 77 -13.60 27.00 5.83
CA PRO A 77 -13.88 25.72 6.46
C PRO A 77 -12.96 25.50 7.67
N LEU A 78 -13.47 24.71 8.61
CA LEU A 78 -12.80 24.24 9.83
C LEU A 78 -12.81 25.24 10.98
N GLN A 79 -13.08 24.73 12.17
CA GLN A 79 -12.62 25.41 13.36
C GLN A 79 -11.09 25.60 13.31
N PRO A 80 -10.53 26.68 13.86
CA PRO A 80 -9.09 26.92 13.90
C PRO A 80 -8.27 25.74 14.45
N SER A 81 -8.87 24.94 15.33
CA SER A 81 -8.30 23.70 15.89
C SER A 81 -7.96 22.64 14.85
N ASN A 82 -8.82 22.48 13.84
CA ASN A 82 -8.63 21.53 12.74
C ASN A 82 -7.65 22.05 11.69
N GLU A 83 -7.58 23.37 11.49
CA GLU A 83 -6.66 24.01 10.56
C GLU A 83 -5.20 23.64 10.88
N ILE A 84 -4.83 23.60 12.17
CA ILE A 84 -3.49 23.20 12.63
C ILE A 84 -3.14 21.77 12.16
N ILE A 85 -4.09 20.83 12.26
CA ILE A 85 -3.87 19.43 11.87
C ILE A 85 -3.67 19.33 10.36
N PHE A 86 -4.55 19.97 9.58
CA PHE A 86 -4.47 19.92 8.12
C PHE A 86 -3.29 20.70 7.55
N ASP A 87 -2.90 21.82 8.17
CA ASP A 87 -1.69 22.54 7.78
C ASP A 87 -0.43 21.72 8.09
N HIS A 88 -0.37 21.04 9.24
CA HIS A 88 0.75 20.15 9.55
C HIS A 88 0.85 19.01 8.52
N ALA A 89 -0.27 18.34 8.23
CA ALA A 89 -0.32 17.27 7.24
C ALA A 89 0.07 17.78 5.84
N SER A 90 -0.48 18.93 5.42
CA SER A 90 -0.15 19.60 4.16
C SER A 90 1.34 19.91 4.06
N GLN A 91 1.95 20.43 5.13
CA GLN A 91 3.37 20.76 5.17
C GLN A 91 4.24 19.51 5.01
N VAL A 92 4.01 18.47 5.82
CA VAL A 92 4.79 17.22 5.81
C VAL A 92 4.69 16.52 4.45
N LEU A 93 3.48 16.39 3.91
CA LEU A 93 3.27 15.76 2.61
C LEU A 93 3.83 16.60 1.47
N SER A 94 3.68 17.94 1.50
CA SER A 94 4.27 18.82 0.47
C SER A 94 5.79 18.73 0.44
N GLN A 95 6.45 18.63 1.61
CA GLN A 95 7.90 18.43 1.68
C GLN A 95 8.31 17.10 1.05
N PHE A 96 7.60 16.01 1.36
CA PHE A 96 7.87 14.71 0.77
C PHE A 96 7.69 14.73 -0.75
N HIS A 97 6.53 15.21 -1.22
CA HIS A 97 6.20 15.24 -2.65
C HIS A 97 7.14 16.15 -3.44
N ARG A 98 7.62 17.25 -2.84
CA ARG A 98 8.66 18.09 -3.45
C ARG A 98 9.97 17.31 -3.61
N ARG A 99 10.35 16.52 -2.60
CA ARG A 99 11.60 15.77 -2.60
C ARG A 99 11.60 14.60 -3.58
N VAL A 100 10.43 14.04 -3.88
CA VAL A 100 10.27 12.97 -4.89
C VAL A 100 9.78 13.49 -6.24
N ASN A 101 9.72 14.81 -6.43
CA ASN A 101 9.37 15.51 -7.67
C ASN A 101 7.97 15.20 -8.23
N ASP A 102 6.99 14.92 -7.37
CA ASP A 102 5.60 14.65 -7.79
C ASP A 102 4.58 15.67 -7.25
N LEU A 103 5.02 16.71 -6.52
CA LEU A 103 4.14 17.73 -5.92
C LEU A 103 3.24 18.43 -6.94
N GLU A 104 3.74 18.68 -8.16
CA GLU A 104 2.99 19.37 -9.22
C GLU A 104 1.82 18.55 -9.78
N LEU A 105 1.77 17.24 -9.50
CA LEU A 105 0.57 16.44 -9.74
C LEU A 105 -0.62 16.98 -8.94
N TYR A 106 -0.38 17.55 -7.75
CA TYR A 106 -1.43 17.95 -6.83
C TYR A 106 -1.58 19.46 -6.68
N ILE A 107 -0.48 20.22 -6.80
CA ILE A 107 -0.48 21.67 -6.63
C ILE A 107 -0.05 22.34 -7.94
N ASP A 108 -0.81 23.33 -8.41
CA ASP A 108 -0.35 24.21 -9.48
C ASP A 108 0.57 25.29 -8.87
N PRO A 109 1.87 25.33 -9.23
CA PRO A 109 2.81 26.29 -8.66
C PRO A 109 2.52 27.74 -9.07
N ASN A 110 1.67 27.97 -10.08
CA ASN A 110 1.33 29.30 -10.59
C ASN A 110 0.02 29.86 -10.00
N LYS A 111 -0.58 29.15 -9.03
CA LYS A 111 -1.86 29.49 -8.44
C LYS A 111 -1.74 29.74 -6.93
N PRO A 112 -2.72 30.41 -6.30
CA PRO A 112 -2.79 30.53 -4.85
C PRO A 112 -2.75 29.17 -4.14
N LYS A 113 -2.33 29.17 -2.87
CA LYS A 113 -2.25 27.95 -2.04
C LYS A 113 -3.62 27.24 -2.05
N PRO A 114 -3.69 25.96 -2.49
CA PRO A 114 -4.92 25.17 -2.46
C PRO A 114 -5.28 24.76 -1.03
N PHE A 115 -6.54 24.34 -0.83
CA PHE A 115 -7.03 23.86 0.46
C PHE A 115 -6.68 22.39 0.65
N PHE A 116 -5.96 22.03 1.71
CA PHE A 116 -5.60 20.64 1.97
C PHE A 116 -6.67 19.93 2.80
N TYR A 117 -7.00 18.69 2.42
CA TYR A 117 -7.93 17.86 3.20
C TYR A 117 -7.60 16.37 3.10
N THR A 118 -8.02 15.61 4.11
CA THR A 118 -7.89 14.15 4.15
C THR A 118 -9.24 13.47 4.35
N ALA A 119 -9.39 12.27 3.79
CA ALA A 119 -10.59 11.45 3.92
C ALA A 119 -10.22 9.99 4.23
N SER A 120 -11.24 9.14 4.48
CA SER A 120 -11.07 7.71 4.81
C SER A 120 -10.65 6.86 3.59
N GLY A 121 -9.49 7.16 3.02
CA GLY A 121 -8.95 6.60 1.77
C GLY A 121 -9.40 7.37 0.52
N SER A 122 -8.70 7.17 -0.61
CA SER A 122 -9.05 7.82 -1.88
C SER A 122 -10.43 7.45 -2.40
N LYS A 123 -10.94 6.23 -2.09
CA LYS A 123 -12.32 5.84 -2.42
C LYS A 123 -13.34 6.83 -1.86
N HIS A 124 -13.10 7.38 -0.68
CA HIS A 124 -14.00 8.36 -0.08
C HIS A 124 -13.94 9.71 -0.80
N LEU A 125 -12.74 10.15 -1.23
CA LEU A 125 -12.56 11.34 -2.06
C LEU A 125 -13.28 11.23 -3.41
N ILE A 126 -13.18 10.07 -4.07
CA ILE A 126 -13.89 9.79 -5.34
C ILE A 126 -15.40 9.98 -5.14
N VAL A 127 -15.98 9.35 -4.11
CA VAL A 127 -17.41 9.45 -3.82
C VAL A 127 -17.81 10.89 -3.48
N ALA A 128 -16.99 11.60 -2.71
CA ALA A 128 -17.23 12.98 -2.34
C ALA A 128 -17.23 13.92 -3.55
N LEU A 129 -16.30 13.74 -4.50
CA LEU A 129 -16.25 14.54 -5.73
C LEU A 129 -17.47 14.29 -6.61
N VAL A 130 -17.84 13.03 -6.84
CA VAL A 130 -19.07 12.69 -7.60
C VAL A 130 -20.31 13.26 -6.92
N TYR A 131 -20.43 13.11 -5.61
CA TYR A 131 -21.52 13.68 -4.83
C TYR A 131 -21.58 15.20 -4.97
N ALA A 132 -20.44 15.89 -4.85
CA ALA A 132 -20.37 17.33 -4.94
C ALA A 132 -20.81 17.85 -6.32
N ILE A 133 -20.31 17.24 -7.40
CA ILE A 133 -20.70 17.57 -8.77
C ILE A 133 -22.21 17.37 -8.96
N ALA A 134 -22.72 16.19 -8.58
CA ALA A 134 -24.13 15.85 -8.77
C ALA A 134 -25.09 16.75 -7.96
N LYS A 135 -24.71 17.11 -6.73
CA LYS A 135 -25.58 17.83 -5.78
C LYS A 135 -25.47 19.35 -5.86
N SER A 136 -24.35 19.89 -6.33
CA SER A 136 -24.23 21.34 -6.53
C SER A 136 -25.03 21.82 -7.74
N GLU A 137 -25.24 20.96 -8.73
CA GLU A 137 -25.92 21.32 -9.97
C GLU A 137 -27.01 20.29 -10.34
N PRO A 138 -28.06 20.14 -9.51
CA PRO A 138 -29.07 19.09 -9.70
C PRO A 138 -29.87 19.22 -11.01
N ASN A 139 -29.86 20.40 -11.63
CA ASN A 139 -30.54 20.67 -12.90
C ASN A 139 -29.66 20.40 -14.13
N LYS A 140 -28.35 20.19 -13.95
CA LYS A 140 -27.43 19.81 -15.03
C LYS A 140 -27.27 18.30 -15.06
N LYS A 141 -27.19 17.73 -16.27
CA LYS A 141 -26.89 16.31 -16.46
C LYS A 141 -25.39 16.11 -16.67
N PHE A 142 -24.82 15.08 -16.04
CA PHE A 142 -23.41 14.74 -16.15
C PHE A 142 -23.21 13.33 -16.68
N VAL A 143 -22.20 13.19 -17.54
CA VAL A 143 -21.74 11.90 -18.05
C VAL A 143 -20.33 11.71 -17.53
N PHE A 144 -20.17 10.81 -16.56
CA PHE A 144 -18.87 10.39 -16.09
C PHE A 144 -18.34 9.30 -17.01
N VAL A 145 -17.12 9.48 -17.51
CA VAL A 145 -16.50 8.54 -18.44
C VAL A 145 -15.14 8.09 -17.96
N GLU A 146 -14.76 6.88 -18.34
CA GLU A 146 -13.42 6.35 -18.14
C GLU A 146 -13.09 5.33 -19.24
N GLN A 147 -11.83 5.30 -19.65
CA GLN A 147 -11.38 4.38 -20.68
C GLN A 147 -11.23 2.96 -20.13
N THR A 148 -11.81 1.96 -20.80
CA THR A 148 -11.66 0.54 -20.47
C THR A 148 -10.22 0.05 -20.69
N PRO A 149 -9.72 -0.90 -19.89
CA PRO A 149 -10.23 -1.30 -18.58
C PRO A 149 -9.94 -0.24 -17.52
N PHE A 150 -10.83 -0.13 -16.53
CA PHE A 150 -10.79 0.91 -15.51
C PHE A 150 -10.90 0.39 -14.06
N TYR A 151 -10.74 1.29 -13.09
CA TYR A 151 -10.93 0.97 -11.68
C TYR A 151 -12.42 0.87 -11.32
N SER A 152 -12.86 -0.32 -10.92
CA SER A 152 -14.26 -0.60 -10.56
C SER A 152 -14.86 0.26 -9.43
N GLY A 153 -14.05 1.02 -8.69
CA GLY A 153 -14.53 1.98 -7.71
C GLY A 153 -15.19 3.23 -8.33
N HIS A 154 -14.81 3.61 -9.54
CA HIS A 154 -15.33 4.80 -10.23
C HIS A 154 -16.80 4.66 -10.64
N PRO A 155 -17.23 3.63 -11.41
CA PRO A 155 -18.65 3.45 -11.71
C PRO A 155 -19.48 3.27 -10.44
N ASN A 156 -18.94 2.59 -9.41
CA ASN A 156 -19.63 2.41 -8.15
C ASN A 156 -19.91 3.75 -7.45
N ALA A 157 -19.00 4.72 -7.53
CA ALA A 157 -19.24 6.07 -7.00
C ALA A 157 -20.32 6.83 -7.78
N VAL A 158 -20.45 6.59 -9.09
CA VAL A 158 -21.38 7.28 -9.98
C VAL A 158 -22.80 6.69 -9.92
N SER A 159 -22.94 5.36 -9.92
CA SER A 159 -24.25 4.71 -10.02
C SER A 159 -24.50 3.59 -9.01
N GLY A 160 -23.50 3.20 -8.20
CA GLY A 160 -23.61 2.05 -7.31
C GLY A 160 -23.90 2.38 -5.84
N ILE A 161 -23.37 3.49 -5.32
CA ILE A 161 -23.52 3.88 -3.90
C ILE A 161 -24.77 4.75 -3.68
N PHE A 162 -24.97 5.74 -4.56
CA PHE A 162 -26.09 6.66 -4.50
C PHE A 162 -26.80 6.70 -5.85
N ASN A 163 -28.12 6.88 -5.80
CA ASN A 163 -28.90 7.11 -7.00
C ASN A 163 -28.98 8.62 -7.27
N TYR A 164 -28.18 9.11 -8.22
CA TYR A 164 -28.25 10.49 -8.68
C TYR A 164 -29.06 10.54 -9.99
N PRO A 165 -30.21 11.24 -10.03
CA PRO A 165 -31.06 11.26 -11.23
C PRO A 165 -30.43 12.04 -12.40
N ASN A 166 -29.37 12.81 -12.14
CA ASN A 166 -28.74 13.71 -13.09
C ASN A 166 -27.32 13.27 -13.49
N VAL A 167 -26.88 12.06 -13.13
CA VAL A 167 -25.57 11.54 -13.56
C VAL A 167 -25.69 10.14 -14.13
N ARG A 168 -24.78 9.79 -15.03
CA ARG A 168 -24.60 8.42 -15.51
C ARG A 168 -23.12 8.13 -15.74
N PHE A 169 -22.76 6.85 -15.68
CA PHE A 169 -21.41 6.37 -16.02
C PHE A 169 -21.41 5.77 -17.43
N PHE A 170 -20.34 6.00 -18.18
CA PHE A 170 -20.12 5.37 -19.48
C PHE A 170 -18.63 4.99 -19.66
N ALA A 171 -18.38 3.69 -19.80
CA ALA A 171 -17.07 3.18 -20.15
C ALA A 171 -16.88 3.22 -21.67
N PHE A 172 -15.67 3.55 -22.13
CA PHE A 172 -15.37 3.61 -23.57
C PHE A 172 -14.01 2.99 -23.90
N GLU A 173 -13.88 2.43 -25.11
CA GLU A 173 -12.57 2.07 -25.67
C GLU A 173 -12.03 3.22 -26.53
N ASP A 174 -12.88 3.74 -27.42
CA ASP A 174 -12.64 4.92 -28.25
C ASP A 174 -13.55 6.10 -27.82
N PRO A 175 -13.00 7.32 -27.65
CA PRO A 175 -13.81 8.49 -27.30
C PRO A 175 -14.99 8.79 -28.23
N SER A 176 -14.94 8.34 -29.49
CA SER A 176 -16.04 8.50 -30.46
C SER A 176 -17.30 7.71 -30.12
N GLU A 177 -17.21 6.73 -29.21
CA GLU A 177 -18.36 5.98 -28.68
C GLU A 177 -19.22 6.83 -27.74
N ILE A 178 -18.65 7.90 -27.17
CA ILE A 178 -19.33 8.76 -26.21
C ILE A 178 -20.39 9.59 -26.94
N LYS A 179 -21.66 9.30 -26.63
CA LYS A 179 -22.83 10.07 -27.09
C LYS A 179 -23.35 10.93 -25.95
N LEU A 180 -23.31 12.25 -26.15
CA LEU A 180 -23.86 13.22 -25.23
C LEU A 180 -25.28 13.63 -25.68
N GLU A 181 -26.22 13.62 -24.75
CA GLU A 181 -27.52 14.27 -24.91
C GLU A 181 -27.35 15.80 -24.86
N HIS A 182 -28.33 16.53 -25.39
CA HIS A 182 -28.32 17.99 -25.34
C HIS A 182 -28.23 18.49 -23.89
N GLY A 183 -27.20 19.29 -23.60
CA GLY A 183 -26.96 19.88 -22.28
C GLY A 183 -26.25 18.98 -21.27
N GLU A 184 -25.81 17.77 -21.67
CA GLU A 184 -24.95 16.94 -20.83
C GLU A 184 -23.52 17.48 -20.74
N VAL A 185 -22.96 17.49 -19.53
CA VAL A 185 -21.58 17.87 -19.24
C VAL A 185 -20.73 16.62 -19.06
N LEU A 186 -19.61 16.56 -19.77
CA LEU A 186 -18.68 15.43 -19.72
C LEU A 186 -17.69 15.58 -18.56
N VAL A 187 -17.51 14.52 -17.78
CA VAL A 187 -16.53 14.42 -16.68
C VAL A 187 -15.67 13.18 -16.92
N GLU A 188 -14.34 13.33 -16.96
CA GLU A 188 -13.44 12.20 -17.23
C GLU A 188 -12.67 11.79 -15.98
N PHE A 189 -12.78 10.51 -15.60
CA PHE A 189 -11.83 9.88 -14.68
C PHE A 189 -10.55 9.50 -15.42
N VAL A 190 -9.40 9.78 -14.81
CA VAL A 190 -8.09 9.41 -15.33
C VAL A 190 -7.28 8.73 -14.24
N THR A 191 -7.09 7.42 -14.35
CA THR A 191 -6.23 6.64 -13.44
C THR A 191 -4.86 6.42 -14.07
N SER A 192 -3.78 6.93 -13.45
CA SER A 192 -2.43 6.79 -14.01
C SER A 192 -1.35 6.64 -12.94
N PRO A 193 -0.56 5.55 -12.95
CA PRO A 193 -0.74 4.28 -13.66
C PRO A 193 -2.14 3.68 -13.48
N ASN A 194 -2.69 3.12 -14.54
CA ASN A 194 -4.03 2.56 -14.55
C ASN A 194 -4.15 1.26 -13.74
N ASN A 195 -5.34 1.02 -13.19
CA ASN A 195 -5.74 -0.24 -12.59
C ASN A 195 -6.85 -0.82 -13.48
N PRO A 196 -6.63 -1.95 -14.16
CA PRO A 196 -5.75 -3.06 -13.73
C PRO A 196 -4.42 -3.24 -14.47
N ASP A 197 -4.17 -2.52 -15.56
CA ASP A 197 -3.10 -2.87 -16.50
C ASP A 197 -1.73 -2.20 -16.20
N GLY A 198 -1.68 -1.21 -15.32
CA GLY A 198 -0.48 -0.45 -14.95
C GLY A 198 0.00 0.52 -16.02
N LYS A 199 -0.76 0.71 -17.11
CA LYS A 199 -0.37 1.57 -18.22
C LYS A 199 -0.53 3.05 -17.88
N PHE A 200 0.23 3.90 -18.57
CA PHE A 200 0.02 5.33 -18.52
C PHE A 200 -1.33 5.69 -19.14
N ARG A 201 -2.06 6.62 -18.51
CA ARG A 201 -3.27 7.22 -19.07
C ARG A 201 -3.19 8.75 -18.91
N LYS A 202 -3.88 9.43 -19.80
CA LYS A 202 -4.13 10.88 -19.82
C LYS A 202 -5.57 11.09 -20.31
N PRO A 203 -6.16 12.27 -20.11
CA PRO A 203 -7.47 12.57 -20.69
C PRO A 203 -7.49 12.32 -22.20
N LEU A 204 -8.52 11.62 -22.68
CA LEU A 204 -8.74 11.34 -24.10
C LEU A 204 -9.95 12.09 -24.67
N THR A 205 -10.74 12.72 -23.82
CA THR A 205 -11.94 13.44 -24.22
C THR A 205 -11.78 14.96 -24.16
N ASN A 206 -12.80 15.66 -24.61
CA ASN A 206 -12.93 17.11 -24.46
C ASN A 206 -13.56 17.50 -23.10
N ALA A 207 -13.62 16.61 -22.10
CA ALA A 207 -14.17 16.93 -20.79
C ALA A 207 -13.53 18.18 -20.17
N ASP A 208 -14.36 19.09 -19.66
CA ASP A 208 -13.91 20.27 -18.92
C ASP A 208 -13.58 19.96 -17.46
N ILE A 209 -14.17 18.88 -16.92
CA ILE A 209 -13.93 18.40 -15.56
C ILE A 209 -13.15 17.09 -15.62
N ILE A 210 -11.99 17.05 -14.96
CA ILE A 210 -11.13 15.88 -14.88
C ILE A 210 -10.95 15.47 -13.42
N ILE A 211 -11.17 14.19 -13.13
CA ILE A 211 -10.86 13.58 -11.84
C ILE A 211 -9.66 12.65 -12.02
N ALA A 212 -8.50 13.11 -11.58
CA ALA A 212 -7.22 12.42 -11.70
C ALA A 212 -6.91 11.56 -10.47
N ASP A 213 -6.97 10.24 -10.63
CA ASP A 213 -6.57 9.27 -9.61
C ASP A 213 -5.08 8.90 -9.80
N PHE A 214 -4.25 9.45 -8.93
CA PHE A 214 -2.80 9.26 -8.92
C PHE A 214 -2.32 8.34 -7.79
N VAL A 215 -3.17 7.44 -7.27
CA VAL A 215 -2.78 6.55 -6.15
C VAL A 215 -1.60 5.63 -6.46
N PHE A 216 -1.30 5.38 -7.73
CA PHE A 216 -0.13 4.62 -8.18
C PHE A 216 0.99 5.49 -8.78
N ALA A 217 0.88 6.82 -8.78
CA ALA A 217 1.86 7.72 -9.40
C ALA A 217 3.13 7.85 -8.54
N SER A 218 3.89 6.77 -8.44
CA SER A 218 5.15 6.73 -7.71
C SER A 218 6.19 5.90 -8.43
N SER A 219 7.47 6.12 -8.10
CA SER A 219 8.59 5.38 -8.67
C SER A 219 8.66 3.89 -8.28
N ALA A 220 7.63 3.36 -7.60
CA ALA A 220 7.47 1.94 -7.37
C ALA A 220 6.70 1.23 -8.50
N PHE A 221 6.01 1.98 -9.36
CA PHE A 221 5.07 1.44 -10.34
C PHE A 221 5.36 1.93 -11.77
N GLY A 222 4.67 1.31 -12.72
CA GLY A 222 4.77 1.64 -14.14
C GLY A 222 5.92 0.91 -14.83
N LYS A 223 5.97 1.01 -16.16
CA LYS A 223 6.87 0.21 -17.01
C LYS A 223 8.35 0.31 -16.60
N GLU A 224 8.77 1.51 -16.22
CA GLU A 224 10.17 1.87 -15.95
C GLU A 224 10.41 2.23 -14.48
N GLY A 225 9.41 2.01 -13.60
CA GLY A 225 9.51 2.41 -12.20
C GLY A 225 9.52 3.93 -12.02
N THR A 226 8.79 4.66 -12.86
CA THR A 226 8.67 6.13 -12.81
C THR A 226 7.30 6.61 -12.35
N GLY A 227 6.31 5.71 -12.25
CA GLY A 227 4.91 6.08 -12.01
C GLY A 227 4.32 7.03 -13.06
N TYR A 228 5.02 7.19 -14.20
CA TYR A 228 4.74 8.21 -15.21
C TYR A 228 4.64 9.64 -14.66
N ILE A 229 5.38 9.97 -13.60
CA ILE A 229 5.29 11.27 -12.91
C ILE A 229 5.46 12.43 -13.91
N ASP A 230 6.51 12.40 -14.73
CA ASP A 230 6.79 13.49 -15.68
C ASP A 230 5.70 13.61 -16.74
N GLN A 231 5.26 12.49 -17.32
CA GLN A 231 4.17 12.50 -18.31
C GLN A 231 2.84 12.95 -17.69
N ASN A 232 2.59 12.58 -16.44
CA ASN A 232 1.41 13.00 -15.70
C ASN A 232 1.43 14.51 -15.42
N ILE A 233 2.56 15.05 -14.97
CA ILE A 233 2.76 16.50 -14.79
C ILE A 233 2.56 17.24 -16.12
N GLU A 234 3.08 16.69 -17.23
CA GLU A 234 2.97 17.32 -18.55
C GLU A 234 1.51 17.49 -18.99
N TRP A 235 0.69 16.44 -18.91
CA TRP A 235 -0.71 16.56 -19.32
C TRP A 235 -1.53 17.38 -18.32
N MET A 236 -1.21 17.30 -17.02
CA MET A 236 -1.85 18.13 -15.99
C MET A 236 -1.62 19.63 -16.25
N LYS A 237 -0.39 20.02 -16.58
CA LYS A 237 -0.05 21.40 -16.97
C LYS A 237 -0.85 21.85 -18.20
N LYS A 238 -0.95 21.00 -19.22
CA LYS A 238 -1.74 21.29 -20.43
C LYS A 238 -3.22 21.45 -20.13
N ALA A 239 -3.80 20.57 -19.30
CA ALA A 239 -5.21 20.64 -18.91
C ALA A 239 -5.51 21.93 -18.12
N ARG A 240 -4.70 22.25 -17.11
CA ARG A 240 -4.83 23.49 -16.31
C ARG A 240 -4.67 24.74 -17.18
N ALA A 241 -3.69 24.76 -18.08
CA ALA A 241 -3.49 25.88 -19.01
C ALA A 241 -4.64 26.07 -20.01
N ALA A 242 -5.34 24.98 -20.35
CA ALA A 242 -6.55 25.03 -21.17
C ALA A 242 -7.81 25.44 -20.38
N GLY A 243 -7.68 25.80 -19.10
CA GLY A 243 -8.81 26.23 -18.27
C GLY A 243 -9.69 25.09 -17.76
N LYS A 244 -9.23 23.83 -17.84
CA LYS A 244 -9.98 22.68 -17.33
C LYS A 244 -9.99 22.66 -15.80
N HIS A 245 -11.08 22.17 -15.22
CA HIS A 245 -11.23 21.94 -13.79
C HIS A 245 -10.65 20.57 -13.44
N VAL A 246 -9.53 20.54 -12.70
CA VAL A 246 -8.81 19.30 -12.43
C VAL A 246 -8.74 19.02 -10.92
N PHE A 247 -9.34 17.90 -10.52
CA PHE A 247 -9.26 17.37 -9.16
C PHE A 247 -8.28 16.20 -9.13
N SER A 248 -7.18 16.33 -8.40
CA SER A 248 -6.14 15.29 -8.30
C SER A 248 -5.91 14.88 -6.85
N PHE A 249 -5.86 13.58 -6.58
CA PHE A 249 -5.70 13.05 -5.23
C PHE A 249 -4.78 11.83 -5.16
N ASN A 250 -4.46 11.42 -3.94
CA ASN A 250 -3.62 10.26 -3.66
C ASN A 250 -4.08 9.53 -2.37
N SER A 251 -3.43 8.42 -2.04
CA SER A 251 -3.69 7.64 -0.84
C SER A 251 -2.43 6.99 -0.25
N ALA A 252 -2.38 6.98 1.09
CA ALA A 252 -1.48 6.17 1.89
C ALA A 252 -1.52 4.68 1.50
N SER A 253 -2.67 4.19 1.01
CA SER A 253 -2.89 2.77 0.77
C SER A 253 -2.05 2.21 -0.37
N LYS A 254 -1.73 3.00 -1.40
CA LYS A 254 -1.15 2.47 -2.65
C LYS A 254 0.31 2.86 -2.79
N GLN A 255 0.60 4.16 -2.89
CA GLN A 255 1.96 4.68 -2.94
C GLN A 255 2.83 4.28 -1.73
N PHE A 256 2.21 4.12 -0.56
CA PHE A 256 2.92 3.87 0.70
C PHE A 256 2.51 2.56 1.38
N GLY A 257 1.68 1.74 0.75
CA GLY A 257 1.21 0.47 1.33
C GLY A 257 0.58 0.46 2.72
N LYS A 258 0.23 1.62 3.29
CA LYS A 258 -0.46 1.73 4.59
C LYS A 258 -1.97 1.72 4.38
N THR A 259 -2.51 0.60 3.88
CA THR A 259 -3.95 0.47 3.58
C THR A 259 -4.84 0.63 4.82
N ALA A 260 -4.36 0.17 5.99
CA ALA A 260 -5.06 0.29 7.27
C ALA A 260 -5.07 1.73 7.84
N ALA A 261 -4.18 2.61 7.38
CA ALA A 261 -4.19 4.02 7.79
C ALA A 261 -5.44 4.75 7.30
N ARG A 262 -6.14 4.19 6.29
CA ARG A 262 -7.36 4.77 5.70
C ARG A 262 -7.19 6.25 5.38
N CYS A 263 -6.04 6.65 4.85
CA CYS A 263 -5.77 8.05 4.50
C CYS A 263 -5.77 8.23 2.97
N GLY A 264 -6.72 9.02 2.47
CA GLY A 264 -6.69 9.64 1.15
C GLY A 264 -6.55 11.15 1.34
N TYR A 265 -5.84 11.84 0.45
CA TYR A 265 -5.62 13.28 0.59
C TYR A 265 -5.67 14.00 -0.76
N ILE A 266 -6.04 15.28 -0.70
CA ILE A 266 -6.21 16.18 -1.84
C ILE A 266 -5.77 17.60 -1.46
N TRP A 267 -5.12 18.29 -2.39
CA TRP A 267 -5.00 19.75 -2.38
C TRP A 267 -6.09 20.31 -3.29
N TYR A 268 -7.21 20.65 -2.69
CA TYR A 268 -8.42 21.10 -3.37
C TYR A 268 -8.22 22.50 -3.99
N PRO A 269 -8.44 22.68 -5.30
CA PRO A 269 -8.10 23.91 -6.01
C PRO A 269 -9.17 25.00 -5.82
N LEU A 270 -9.30 25.60 -4.63
CA LEU A 270 -10.27 26.68 -4.36
C LEU A 270 -10.09 27.94 -5.23
N TYR A 271 -8.94 28.10 -5.87
CA TYR A 271 -8.70 29.19 -6.83
C TYR A 271 -9.45 29.01 -8.15
N ASP A 272 -9.96 27.80 -8.43
CA ASP A 272 -10.75 27.49 -9.60
C ASP A 272 -12.24 27.73 -9.31
N GLU A 273 -12.92 28.52 -10.14
CA GLU A 273 -14.28 29.00 -9.87
C GLU A 273 -15.29 27.84 -9.77
N TYR A 274 -15.17 26.84 -10.65
CA TYR A 274 -16.03 25.66 -10.60
C TYR A 274 -15.79 24.85 -9.33
N SER A 275 -14.53 24.59 -9.00
CA SER A 275 -14.14 23.89 -7.77
C SER A 275 -14.64 24.62 -6.53
N ALA A 276 -14.47 25.94 -6.45
CA ALA A 276 -15.02 26.75 -5.37
C ALA A 276 -16.55 26.61 -5.26
N SER A 277 -17.25 26.56 -6.39
CA SER A 277 -18.72 26.44 -6.41
C SER A 277 -19.24 25.12 -5.85
N ILE A 278 -18.48 24.02 -5.98
CA ILE A 278 -18.91 22.69 -5.47
C ILE A 278 -18.28 22.32 -4.12
N PHE A 279 -17.35 23.13 -3.61
CA PHE A 279 -16.56 22.83 -2.41
C PHE A 279 -17.43 22.56 -1.17
N LYS A 280 -18.52 23.32 -0.97
CA LYS A 280 -19.39 23.13 0.19
C LYS A 280 -19.97 21.71 0.24
N ASN A 281 -20.51 21.21 -0.87
CA ASN A 281 -21.07 19.86 -0.92
C ASN A 281 -19.98 18.78 -0.79
N PHE A 282 -18.78 19.02 -1.33
CA PHE A 282 -17.64 18.14 -1.15
C PHE A 282 -17.24 18.02 0.33
N PHE A 283 -17.07 19.16 0.98
CA PHE A 283 -16.64 19.25 2.38
C PHE A 283 -17.71 18.72 3.34
N ASP A 284 -18.97 19.12 3.16
CA ASP A 284 -20.09 18.66 3.97
C ASP A 284 -20.26 17.14 3.89
N PHE A 285 -20.10 16.57 2.69
CA PHE A 285 -20.18 15.12 2.51
C PHE A 285 -19.11 14.40 3.32
N ILE A 286 -17.83 14.79 3.19
CA ILE A 286 -16.76 14.10 3.91
C ILE A 286 -16.90 14.30 5.41
N SER A 287 -17.20 15.52 5.86
CA SER A 287 -17.37 15.84 7.28
C SER A 287 -18.53 15.06 7.91
N SER A 288 -19.68 14.97 7.23
CA SER A 288 -20.86 14.26 7.74
C SER A 288 -20.76 12.74 7.66
N THR A 289 -20.03 12.19 6.70
CA THR A 289 -19.90 10.73 6.50
C THR A 289 -18.69 10.14 7.22
N THR A 290 -17.72 10.96 7.59
CA THR A 290 -16.62 10.58 8.46
C THR A 290 -16.46 11.59 9.58
N VAL A 291 -17.08 11.32 10.72
CA VAL A 291 -16.70 11.96 11.99
C VAL A 291 -15.32 11.46 12.47
N GLY A 292 -14.42 10.99 11.60
CA GLY A 292 -13.24 10.27 12.06
C GLY A 292 -12.62 9.29 11.07
N GLY A 293 -12.02 9.76 9.98
CA GLY A 293 -10.83 9.04 9.49
C GLY A 293 -9.79 9.17 10.58
N GLY A 294 -9.79 8.27 11.57
CA GLY A 294 -9.24 8.53 12.90
C GLY A 294 -7.89 9.24 12.89
N SER A 295 -7.73 10.24 13.76
CA SER A 295 -6.46 10.98 13.97
C SER A 295 -5.26 10.03 14.01
N SER A 296 -5.41 8.88 14.67
CA SER A 296 -4.39 7.82 14.76
C SER A 296 -3.91 7.25 13.42
N GLY A 297 -4.80 7.11 12.42
CA GLY A 297 -4.44 6.65 11.09
C GLY A 297 -3.62 7.69 10.32
N LEU A 298 -3.96 8.97 10.48
CA LEU A 298 -3.22 10.09 9.90
C LEU A 298 -1.87 10.30 10.61
N GLU A 299 -1.82 10.26 11.94
CA GLU A 299 -0.59 10.37 12.75
C GLU A 299 0.45 9.33 12.32
N GLY A 300 0.07 8.05 12.37
CA GLY A 300 0.98 6.96 12.00
C GLY A 300 1.42 7.02 10.54
N PHE A 301 0.57 7.56 9.64
CA PHE A 301 0.97 7.82 8.27
C PHE A 301 1.98 8.97 8.18
N LEU A 302 1.77 10.09 8.88
CA LEU A 302 2.68 11.23 8.87
C LEU A 302 4.04 10.90 9.50
N ASP A 303 4.06 10.05 10.53
CA ASP A 303 5.32 9.52 11.10
C ASP A 303 6.12 8.74 10.07
N LEU A 304 5.47 7.93 9.23
CA LEU A 304 6.13 7.26 8.11
C LEU A 304 6.69 8.27 7.10
N ILE A 305 5.93 9.31 6.77
CA ILE A 305 6.40 10.35 5.84
C ILE A 305 7.60 11.11 6.40
N LYS A 306 7.60 11.44 7.70
CA LYS A 306 8.74 12.05 8.38
C LYS A 306 9.97 11.12 8.36
N ALA A 307 9.79 9.83 8.62
CA ALA A 307 10.88 8.86 8.51
C ALA A 307 11.45 8.77 7.07
N PHE A 308 10.59 8.82 6.04
CA PHE A 308 11.07 8.97 4.67
C PHE A 308 11.87 10.25 4.46
N LEU A 309 11.41 11.39 5.00
CA LEU A 309 12.12 12.66 4.90
C LEU A 309 13.48 12.66 5.61
N GLU A 310 13.70 11.79 6.58
CA GLU A 310 15.00 11.62 7.24
C GLU A 310 15.98 10.76 6.44
N LEU A 311 15.49 9.85 5.60
CA LEU A 311 16.36 9.06 4.72
C LEU A 311 17.03 9.95 3.66
N PRO A 312 18.32 9.78 3.34
CA PRO A 312 19.02 10.61 2.34
C PRO A 312 18.40 10.60 0.94
N ASP A 313 17.70 9.52 0.58
CA ASP A 313 17.09 9.33 -0.74
C ASP A 313 15.55 9.41 -0.73
N ALA A 314 14.95 9.83 0.39
CA ALA A 314 13.50 9.88 0.57
C ALA A 314 12.78 8.55 0.31
N GLY A 315 13.42 7.40 0.54
CA GLY A 315 12.87 6.07 0.27
C GLY A 315 12.91 5.67 -1.21
N LYS A 316 13.75 6.31 -2.03
CA LYS A 316 13.94 5.95 -3.46
C LYS A 316 14.41 4.51 -3.61
N ALA A 317 15.34 4.05 -2.77
CA ALA A 317 15.81 2.67 -2.76
C ALA A 317 14.67 1.68 -2.51
N LEU A 318 13.83 1.94 -1.49
CA LEU A 318 12.66 1.11 -1.21
C LEU A 318 11.72 1.02 -2.40
N ARG A 319 11.40 2.16 -3.04
CA ARG A 319 10.54 2.18 -4.23
C ARG A 319 11.17 1.44 -5.42
N SER A 320 12.50 1.52 -5.58
CA SER A 320 13.23 0.74 -6.59
C SER A 320 13.13 -0.76 -6.35
N ASP A 321 13.24 -1.21 -5.10
CA ASP A 321 13.10 -2.62 -4.73
C ASP A 321 11.66 -3.11 -4.89
N ALA A 322 10.67 -2.26 -4.60
CA ALA A 322 9.27 -2.53 -4.91
C ALA A 322 9.05 -2.74 -6.41
N TYR A 323 9.54 -1.82 -7.24
CA TYR A 323 9.46 -1.94 -8.70
C TYR A 323 10.11 -3.23 -9.22
N LYS A 324 11.35 -3.52 -8.80
CA LYS A 324 12.06 -4.75 -9.19
C LYS A 324 11.30 -6.01 -8.77
N SER A 325 10.74 -6.01 -7.55
CA SER A 325 9.91 -7.11 -7.06
C SER A 325 8.66 -7.29 -7.93
N LEU A 326 7.95 -6.21 -8.27
CA LEU A 326 6.77 -6.28 -9.15
C LEU A 326 7.11 -6.77 -10.56
N VAL A 327 8.23 -6.33 -11.14
CA VAL A 327 8.73 -6.84 -12.43
C VAL A 327 9.02 -8.34 -12.34
N LYS A 328 9.74 -8.79 -11.31
CA LYS A 328 10.07 -10.21 -11.09
C LYS A 328 8.80 -11.05 -10.93
N ARG A 329 7.87 -10.60 -10.09
CA ARG A 329 6.56 -11.22 -9.87
C ARG A 329 5.76 -11.32 -11.15
N HIS A 330 5.68 -10.23 -11.93
CA HIS A 330 4.96 -10.21 -13.20
C HIS A 330 5.52 -11.24 -14.18
N VAL A 331 6.85 -11.27 -14.38
CA VAL A 331 7.52 -12.21 -15.30
C VAL A 331 7.26 -13.66 -14.90
N LEU A 332 7.43 -14.00 -13.62
CA LEU A 332 7.22 -15.35 -13.13
C LEU A 332 5.75 -15.79 -13.25
N VAL A 333 4.82 -14.94 -12.80
CA VAL A 333 3.38 -15.26 -12.85
C VAL A 333 2.92 -15.37 -14.30
N LYS A 334 3.30 -14.43 -15.17
CA LYS A 334 2.99 -14.50 -16.60
C LYS A 334 3.47 -15.81 -17.20
N LYS A 335 4.72 -16.21 -16.95
CA LYS A 335 5.28 -17.45 -17.49
C LYS A 335 4.47 -18.67 -17.07
N GLU A 336 4.20 -18.83 -15.77
CA GLU A 336 3.49 -20.01 -15.28
C GLU A 336 1.99 -19.99 -15.63
N LEU A 337 1.36 -18.82 -15.67
CA LEU A 337 -0.02 -18.65 -16.11
C LEU A 337 -0.19 -19.09 -17.57
N LEU A 338 0.68 -18.62 -18.47
CA LEU A 338 0.63 -18.97 -19.89
C LEU A 338 0.94 -20.45 -20.15
N ARG A 339 1.77 -21.07 -19.29
CA ARG A 339 2.03 -22.51 -19.34
C ARG A 339 0.80 -23.31 -18.91
N ARG A 340 0.08 -22.85 -17.88
CA ARG A 340 -1.11 -23.50 -17.33
C ARG A 340 -2.34 -23.33 -18.23
N TYR A 341 -2.52 -22.14 -18.81
CA TYR A 341 -3.63 -21.79 -19.70
C TYR A 341 -3.10 -21.32 -21.07
N PRO A 342 -2.65 -22.25 -21.95
CA PRO A 342 -2.07 -21.90 -23.24
C PRO A 342 -3.02 -21.07 -24.11
N GLY A 343 -2.51 -20.03 -24.75
CA GLY A 343 -3.30 -19.11 -25.59
C GLY A 343 -3.88 -17.90 -24.84
N SER A 344 -3.76 -17.84 -23.51
CA SER A 344 -4.14 -16.66 -22.71
C SER A 344 -3.28 -15.44 -23.07
N ILE A 345 -3.80 -14.22 -22.84
CA ILE A 345 -3.14 -12.96 -23.16
C ILE A 345 -2.97 -12.12 -21.90
N VAL A 346 -1.73 -11.79 -21.53
CA VAL A 346 -1.45 -10.87 -20.41
C VAL A 346 -1.33 -9.45 -20.96
N THR A 347 -2.27 -8.58 -20.57
CA THR A 347 -2.39 -7.20 -21.05
C THR A 347 -1.73 -6.18 -20.12
N SER A 348 -1.51 -6.53 -18.85
CA SER A 348 -0.79 -5.67 -17.92
C SER A 348 0.72 -5.67 -18.17
N ILE A 349 1.36 -4.58 -17.79
CA ILE A 349 2.80 -4.39 -17.97
C ILE A 349 3.62 -4.90 -16.76
N PRO A 350 4.91 -5.24 -16.95
CA PRO A 350 5.85 -5.34 -15.85
C PRO A 350 5.90 -4.04 -15.02
N GLY A 351 5.95 -4.16 -13.70
CA GLY A 351 5.87 -3.00 -12.78
C GLY A 351 4.43 -2.54 -12.47
N SER A 352 3.41 -3.18 -13.06
CA SER A 352 2.03 -3.01 -12.62
C SER A 352 1.83 -3.60 -11.21
N PRO A 353 1.03 -2.96 -10.32
CA PRO A 353 0.66 -3.55 -9.03
C PRO A 353 -0.17 -4.83 -9.17
N THR A 354 -0.74 -5.07 -10.35
CA THR A 354 -1.63 -6.19 -10.66
C THR A 354 -1.25 -6.88 -11.98
N LEU A 355 -1.53 -8.18 -12.07
CA LEU A 355 -1.53 -8.89 -13.35
C LEU A 355 -2.95 -8.86 -13.91
N PHE A 356 -3.09 -8.43 -15.16
CA PHE A 356 -4.36 -8.41 -15.87
C PHE A 356 -4.23 -9.27 -17.12
N ALA A 357 -5.12 -10.23 -17.28
CA ALA A 357 -5.03 -11.24 -18.33
C ALA A 357 -6.40 -11.72 -18.79
N GLU A 358 -6.51 -11.96 -20.08
CA GLU A 358 -7.56 -12.74 -20.73
C GLU A 358 -7.18 -14.22 -20.67
N ILE A 359 -8.01 -15.05 -20.06
CA ILE A 359 -7.75 -16.49 -19.88
C ILE A 359 -8.40 -17.27 -21.01
N ASN A 360 -7.59 -18.09 -21.68
CA ASN A 360 -8.06 -19.05 -22.67
C ASN A 360 -8.23 -20.43 -22.01
N ASP A 361 -9.47 -20.84 -21.79
CA ASP A 361 -9.84 -22.17 -21.29
C ASP A 361 -11.15 -22.63 -21.94
N ARG A 362 -11.27 -23.90 -22.28
CA ARG A 362 -12.47 -24.48 -22.94
C ARG A 362 -13.76 -24.37 -22.12
N ARG A 363 -13.67 -24.15 -20.81
CA ARG A 363 -14.83 -23.93 -19.91
C ARG A 363 -15.48 -22.58 -20.15
N ILE A 364 -14.73 -21.63 -20.70
CA ILE A 364 -15.22 -20.30 -21.10
C ILE A 364 -15.91 -20.44 -22.47
N PRO A 365 -17.11 -19.85 -22.67
CA PRO A 365 -17.75 -18.81 -21.85
C PRO A 365 -18.73 -19.31 -20.77
N ASN A 366 -18.87 -20.62 -20.55
CA ASN A 366 -19.85 -21.15 -19.59
C ASN A 366 -19.49 -20.87 -18.13
N GLU A 367 -18.19 -20.69 -17.86
CA GLU A 367 -17.64 -20.31 -16.56
C GLU A 367 -16.86 -19.02 -16.69
N ARG A 368 -16.77 -18.27 -15.59
CA ARG A 368 -15.89 -17.09 -15.52
C ARG A 368 -14.44 -17.55 -15.40
N ALA A 369 -13.52 -16.82 -16.01
CA ALA A 369 -12.08 -17.08 -15.84
C ALA A 369 -11.62 -17.06 -14.37
N SER A 370 -12.26 -16.25 -13.52
CA SER A 370 -12.03 -16.26 -12.08
C SER A 370 -12.40 -17.59 -11.40
N ASP A 371 -13.47 -18.21 -11.86
CA ASP A 371 -14.03 -19.44 -11.29
C ASP A 371 -13.20 -20.64 -11.75
N VAL A 372 -12.82 -20.65 -13.04
CA VAL A 372 -11.84 -21.57 -13.64
C VAL A 372 -10.53 -21.60 -12.83
N ILE A 373 -9.96 -20.42 -12.51
CA ILE A 373 -8.74 -20.32 -11.69
C ILE A 373 -8.99 -20.82 -10.26
N PHE A 374 -10.15 -20.51 -9.67
CA PHE A 374 -10.49 -20.93 -8.32
C PHE A 374 -10.64 -22.45 -8.22
N ASP A 375 -11.29 -23.09 -9.17
CA ASP A 375 -11.50 -24.53 -9.17
C ASP A 375 -10.22 -25.31 -9.41
N ASP A 376 -9.36 -24.81 -10.30
CA ASP A 376 -8.07 -25.43 -10.58
C ASP A 376 -7.06 -25.28 -9.44
N LEU A 377 -6.99 -24.08 -8.84
CA LEU A 377 -5.87 -23.68 -7.99
C LEU A 377 -6.27 -23.32 -6.56
N ARG A 378 -7.57 -23.27 -6.23
CA ARG A 378 -8.09 -22.71 -4.97
C ARG A 378 -7.54 -21.30 -4.71
N VAL A 379 -7.53 -20.46 -5.74
CA VAL A 379 -7.04 -19.07 -5.70
C VAL A 379 -8.17 -18.14 -6.10
N ALA A 380 -8.57 -17.24 -5.20
CA ALA A 380 -9.57 -16.23 -5.48
C ALA A 380 -8.92 -15.01 -6.15
N VAL A 381 -9.43 -14.65 -7.34
CA VAL A 381 -9.02 -13.48 -8.15
C VAL A 381 -10.24 -12.62 -8.50
N ASN A 382 -10.04 -11.40 -9.01
CA ASN A 382 -11.18 -10.60 -9.49
C ASN A 382 -11.47 -10.95 -10.95
N ASN A 383 -12.74 -11.04 -11.31
CA ASN A 383 -13.22 -11.06 -12.69
C ASN A 383 -13.06 -9.66 -13.34
N GLY A 384 -13.01 -9.60 -14.67
CA GLY A 384 -12.87 -8.39 -15.48
C GLY A 384 -14.14 -7.55 -15.67
N GLU A 385 -15.34 -8.12 -15.57
CA GLU A 385 -16.64 -7.44 -15.74
C GLU A 385 -16.73 -6.11 -14.95
N PRO A 386 -16.35 -6.04 -13.65
CA PRO A 386 -16.41 -4.80 -12.90
C PRO A 386 -15.45 -3.70 -13.39
N MET A 387 -14.50 -4.04 -14.27
CA MET A 387 -13.48 -3.15 -14.84
C MET A 387 -13.80 -2.78 -16.31
N GLY A 388 -15.00 -3.13 -16.79
CA GLY A 388 -15.45 -2.85 -18.16
C GLY A 388 -15.08 -3.91 -19.19
N GLU A 389 -14.55 -5.06 -18.76
CA GLU A 389 -14.09 -6.14 -19.64
C GLU A 389 -15.05 -7.33 -19.59
N THR A 390 -14.72 -8.42 -20.28
CA THR A 390 -15.56 -9.62 -20.35
C THR A 390 -15.18 -10.68 -19.29
N ASN A 391 -15.90 -11.82 -19.27
CA ASN A 391 -15.73 -12.89 -18.27
C ASN A 391 -14.44 -13.70 -18.42
N GLU A 392 -13.77 -13.54 -19.56
CA GLU A 392 -12.46 -14.06 -19.90
C GLU A 392 -11.35 -13.38 -19.09
N PHE A 393 -11.58 -12.15 -18.61
CA PHE A 393 -10.56 -11.36 -17.96
C PHE A 393 -10.48 -11.60 -16.46
N VAL A 394 -9.25 -11.59 -15.93
CA VAL A 394 -8.96 -11.66 -14.50
C VAL A 394 -7.92 -10.63 -14.09
N ARG A 395 -8.08 -10.10 -12.87
CA ARG A 395 -7.08 -9.26 -12.18
C ARG A 395 -6.58 -9.95 -10.92
N LEU A 396 -5.26 -10.12 -10.85
CA LEU A 396 -4.52 -10.69 -9.73
C LEU A 396 -3.67 -9.61 -9.04
N ASN A 397 -3.69 -9.53 -7.72
CA ASN A 397 -2.82 -8.65 -6.96
C ASN A 397 -1.37 -9.18 -6.94
N LEU A 398 -0.44 -8.46 -7.58
CA LEU A 398 1.00 -8.75 -7.51
C LEU A 398 1.69 -8.08 -6.32
N SER A 399 1.00 -7.17 -5.62
CA SER A 399 1.52 -6.46 -4.46
C SER A 399 1.22 -7.16 -3.12
N GLY A 400 0.70 -8.39 -3.15
CA GLY A 400 0.48 -9.22 -1.96
C GLY A 400 1.78 -9.69 -1.28
N TYR A 401 1.66 -10.46 -0.19
CA TYR A 401 2.83 -11.04 0.48
C TYR A 401 3.60 -11.99 -0.44
N SER A 402 4.94 -11.96 -0.39
CA SER A 402 5.82 -12.84 -1.18
C SER A 402 5.51 -14.32 -1.00
N SER A 403 5.19 -14.74 0.22
CA SER A 403 4.80 -16.13 0.52
C SER A 403 3.54 -16.57 -0.22
N LEU A 404 2.53 -15.68 -0.35
CA LEU A 404 1.30 -15.98 -1.10
C LEU A 404 1.55 -16.05 -2.61
N ILE A 405 2.39 -15.14 -3.14
CA ILE A 405 2.75 -15.16 -4.56
C ILE A 405 3.57 -16.41 -4.90
N ALA A 406 4.53 -16.81 -4.06
CA ALA A 406 5.31 -18.03 -4.24
C ALA A 406 4.41 -19.29 -4.19
N ARG A 407 3.49 -19.37 -3.23
CA ARG A 407 2.50 -20.45 -3.16
C ARG A 407 1.62 -20.50 -4.40
N PHE A 408 1.17 -19.34 -4.91
CA PHE A 408 0.40 -19.26 -6.14
C PHE A 408 1.20 -19.76 -7.35
N LEU A 409 2.46 -19.35 -7.49
CA LEU A 409 3.36 -19.84 -8.53
C LEU A 409 3.55 -21.36 -8.46
N ASN A 410 3.72 -21.93 -7.27
CA ASN A 410 3.83 -23.38 -7.09
C ASN A 410 2.55 -24.12 -7.52
N ARG A 411 1.36 -23.53 -7.26
CA ARG A 411 0.10 -24.09 -7.75
C ARG A 411 -0.04 -24.02 -9.27
N LEU A 412 0.38 -22.92 -9.88
CA LEU A 412 0.47 -22.83 -11.34
C LEU A 412 1.48 -23.82 -11.93
N ALA A 413 2.61 -24.04 -11.24
CA ALA A 413 3.66 -24.96 -11.64
C ALA A 413 3.21 -26.43 -11.51
N GLY A 414 2.43 -26.75 -10.48
CA GLY A 414 2.10 -28.12 -10.08
C GLY A 414 3.18 -28.78 -9.21
N GLU A 415 4.18 -28.02 -8.75
CA GLU A 415 5.32 -28.48 -7.96
C GLU A 415 5.85 -27.35 -7.03
N GLU A 416 6.53 -27.73 -5.94
CA GLU A 416 7.16 -26.77 -5.01
C GLU A 416 8.52 -26.29 -5.54
N ARG A 417 8.48 -25.29 -6.43
CA ARG A 417 9.67 -24.74 -7.09
C ARG A 417 10.08 -23.35 -6.62
N TYR A 418 9.12 -22.57 -6.15
CA TYR A 418 9.26 -21.15 -5.84
C TYR A 418 9.12 -20.89 -4.34
N THR A 419 9.96 -19.99 -3.85
CA THR A 419 10.01 -19.49 -2.47
C THR A 419 9.73 -17.99 -2.42
N ALA A 420 9.56 -17.41 -1.22
CA ALA A 420 9.35 -15.97 -1.07
C ALA A 420 10.52 -15.14 -1.64
N GLN A 421 11.75 -15.64 -1.50
CA GLN A 421 12.98 -15.00 -2.00
C GLN A 421 13.03 -14.98 -3.54
N ASP A 422 12.35 -15.92 -4.20
CA ASP A 422 12.24 -15.92 -5.66
C ASP A 422 11.36 -14.81 -6.20
N VAL A 423 10.53 -14.18 -5.37
CA VAL A 423 9.56 -13.16 -5.80
C VAL A 423 9.73 -11.81 -5.09
N LEU A 424 10.67 -11.71 -4.16
CA LEU A 424 11.03 -10.49 -3.43
C LEU A 424 12.44 -10.05 -3.82
N THR A 425 12.57 -8.79 -4.21
CA THR A 425 13.88 -8.14 -4.33
C THR A 425 14.11 -7.37 -3.04
N LEU A 426 15.08 -7.80 -2.26
CA LEU A 426 15.57 -7.09 -1.09
C LEU A 426 16.84 -6.34 -1.45
N PRO A 427 17.20 -5.27 -0.73
CA PRO A 427 18.54 -4.72 -0.81
C PRO A 427 19.54 -5.86 -0.54
N THR A 428 20.66 -5.89 -1.26
CA THR A 428 21.86 -6.58 -0.77
C THR A 428 22.10 -6.08 0.65
N HIS A 429 22.07 -6.97 1.66
CA HIS A 429 22.16 -6.66 3.11
C HIS A 429 22.89 -5.33 3.36
N LYS A 430 22.13 -4.26 3.63
CA LYS A 430 22.73 -2.96 3.97
C LYS A 430 23.03 -2.98 5.45
N CYS A 431 24.22 -3.47 5.74
CA CYS A 431 24.81 -3.46 7.06
C CYS A 431 25.34 -2.05 7.33
N PHE A 432 24.62 -1.25 8.12
CA PHE A 432 25.03 0.13 8.37
C PHE A 432 26.04 0.21 9.51
N HIS A 433 27.08 1.02 9.30
CA HIS A 433 28.04 1.41 10.32
C HIS A 433 27.84 2.89 10.63
N SER A 434 27.46 3.17 11.87
CA SER A 434 27.19 4.51 12.39
C SER A 434 28.24 4.88 13.44
N THR A 435 28.70 6.12 13.42
CA THR A 435 29.54 6.69 14.50
C THR A 435 28.77 7.81 15.18
N ILE A 436 28.54 7.66 16.49
CA ILE A 436 27.79 8.59 17.31
C ILE A 436 28.76 9.36 18.19
N CYS A 437 28.85 10.67 18.01
CA CYS A 437 29.73 11.53 18.77
C CYS A 437 28.94 12.33 19.81
N ALA A 438 29.39 12.32 21.06
CA ALA A 438 28.76 13.10 22.10
C ALA A 438 28.83 14.61 21.82
N SER A 439 27.74 15.30 22.14
CA SER A 439 27.68 16.76 22.21
C SER A 439 28.13 17.25 23.60
N SER A 440 28.81 18.39 23.63
CA SER A 440 29.24 19.06 24.87
C SER A 440 28.11 19.80 25.60
N SER A 441 26.94 19.96 24.97
CA SER A 441 25.83 20.80 25.47
C SER A 441 24.64 20.02 26.03
N SER A 442 24.57 18.70 25.82
CA SER A 442 23.44 17.85 26.25
C SER A 442 23.80 16.36 26.12
N SER A 443 23.10 15.49 26.87
CA SER A 443 23.18 14.04 26.65
C SER A 443 22.80 13.70 25.21
N THR A 444 23.66 12.95 24.51
CA THR A 444 23.41 12.55 23.12
C THR A 444 22.65 11.24 23.11
N GLN A 445 21.49 11.21 22.45
CA GLN A 445 20.66 10.02 22.35
C GLN A 445 20.61 9.55 20.89
N TYR A 446 20.75 8.25 20.68
CA TYR A 446 20.63 7.59 19.38
C TYR A 446 19.64 6.44 19.48
N PHE A 447 18.71 6.35 18.52
CA PHE A 447 17.74 5.26 18.42
C PHE A 447 18.22 4.27 17.37
N VAL A 448 18.41 3.02 17.78
CA VAL A 448 18.91 1.95 16.90
C VAL A 448 17.88 1.64 15.82
N ASN A 449 18.39 1.52 14.59
CA ASN A 449 17.59 1.18 13.42
C ASN A 449 17.74 -0.30 13.07
N PRO A 450 16.72 -0.93 12.45
CA PRO A 450 16.76 -2.37 12.13
C PRO A 450 17.89 -2.82 11.18
N GLY A 451 18.50 -1.88 10.45
CA GLY A 451 19.65 -2.13 9.56
C GLY A 451 21.02 -1.77 10.15
N ASP A 452 21.08 -1.27 11.39
CA ASP A 452 22.36 -1.04 12.06
C ASP A 452 23.07 -2.37 12.30
N CYS A 453 24.37 -2.41 12.00
CA CYS A 453 25.23 -3.55 12.32
C CYS A 453 26.36 -3.16 13.26
N PHE A 454 26.89 -1.95 13.10
CA PHE A 454 28.03 -1.45 13.86
C PHE A 454 27.71 -0.04 14.32
N ILE A 455 27.74 0.19 15.61
CA ILE A 455 27.53 1.50 16.23
C ILE A 455 28.78 1.79 17.06
N ASP A 456 29.61 2.70 16.56
CA ASP A 456 30.74 3.22 17.31
C ASP A 456 30.32 4.47 18.08
N ALA A 457 30.41 4.42 19.41
CA ALA A 457 30.05 5.52 20.29
C ALA A 457 31.33 6.20 20.82
N ASP A 458 31.48 7.49 20.50
CA ASP A 458 32.54 8.37 20.99
C ASP A 458 31.98 9.31 22.07
N ALA A 459 32.15 8.90 23.32
CA ALA A 459 31.69 9.61 24.51
C ALA A 459 32.69 10.68 25.01
N ASN A 460 33.70 11.07 24.22
CA ASN A 460 34.75 12.00 24.67
C ASN A 460 34.21 13.34 25.23
N LYS A 461 33.08 13.82 24.71
CA LYS A 461 32.51 15.13 25.06
C LYS A 461 31.32 15.06 26.03
N GLY A 462 30.88 13.86 26.39
CA GLY A 462 29.72 13.66 27.24
C GLY A 462 29.15 12.24 27.12
N PRO A 463 28.18 11.87 27.98
CA PRO A 463 27.56 10.56 27.94
C PRO A 463 26.70 10.37 26.68
N ILE A 464 26.65 9.12 26.19
CA ILE A 464 25.81 8.71 25.07
C ILE A 464 24.79 7.69 25.55
N GLU A 465 23.54 7.84 25.13
CA GLU A 465 22.49 6.86 25.30
C GLU A 465 22.10 6.23 23.95
N ILE A 466 22.23 4.92 23.84
CA ILE A 466 21.79 4.11 22.71
C ILE A 466 20.47 3.43 23.10
N VAL A 467 19.38 3.85 22.50
CA VAL A 467 18.04 3.32 22.76
C VAL A 467 17.74 2.23 21.73
N LEU A 468 17.40 1.04 22.24
CA LEU A 468 16.96 -0.15 21.52
C LEU A 468 15.42 -0.21 21.60
N PRO A 469 14.70 0.41 20.64
CA PRO A 469 13.24 0.39 20.66
C PRO A 469 12.73 -1.02 20.31
N GLU A 470 11.48 -1.31 20.66
CA GLU A 470 10.82 -2.51 20.13
C GLU A 470 10.69 -2.42 18.62
N PHE A 471 11.13 -3.46 17.90
CA PHE A 471 10.87 -3.58 16.47
C PHE A 471 9.59 -4.41 16.26
N ILE A 472 8.43 -3.77 16.45
CA ILE A 472 7.13 -4.41 16.29
C ILE A 472 7.02 -5.02 14.87
N ASP A 473 6.52 -6.25 14.75
CA ASP A 473 6.38 -6.94 13.45
C ASP A 473 7.69 -7.13 12.65
N TYR A 474 8.85 -7.04 13.33
CA TYR A 474 10.17 -7.30 12.76
C TYR A 474 10.66 -8.68 13.25
N GLU A 475 10.67 -9.67 12.35
CA GLU A 475 10.96 -11.07 12.72
C GLU A 475 12.34 -11.23 13.37
N LYS A 476 13.35 -10.55 12.82
CA LYS A 476 14.73 -10.65 13.30
C LYS A 476 15.60 -9.52 12.77
N SER A 477 16.43 -8.89 13.63
CA SER A 477 17.49 -7.98 13.18
C SER A 477 18.77 -8.69 12.80
N GLU A 478 19.65 -7.99 12.11
CA GLU A 478 21.06 -8.35 12.14
C GLU A 478 21.60 -8.30 13.56
N VAL A 479 22.74 -8.97 13.80
CA VAL A 479 23.45 -8.78 15.05
C VAL A 479 24.08 -7.39 15.03
N ILE A 480 23.64 -6.54 15.95
CA ILE A 480 24.08 -5.16 16.08
C ILE A 480 25.19 -5.11 17.13
N SER A 481 26.37 -4.65 16.75
CA SER A 481 27.52 -4.46 17.63
C SER A 481 27.64 -3.00 18.02
N VAL A 482 27.40 -2.68 19.29
CA VAL A 482 27.64 -1.36 19.87
C VAL A 482 29.00 -1.38 20.55
N ARG A 483 29.89 -0.46 20.19
CA ARG A 483 31.25 -0.37 20.71
C ARG A 483 31.55 1.04 21.21
N LYS A 484 32.14 1.15 22.40
CA LYS A 484 32.76 2.41 22.85
C LYS A 484 34.14 2.54 22.24
N ILE A 485 34.43 3.66 21.57
CA ILE A 485 35.71 3.85 20.84
C ILE A 485 36.67 4.85 21.49
N ASP A 486 36.23 5.52 22.55
CA ASP A 486 37.03 6.52 23.25
C ASP A 486 37.55 6.03 24.62
N PHE A 487 38.44 6.82 25.21
CA PHE A 487 39.09 6.54 26.50
C PHE A 487 38.53 7.36 27.67
N SER A 488 37.47 8.16 27.45
CA SER A 488 36.92 9.00 28.51
C SER A 488 36.22 8.16 29.59
N GLU A 489 35.98 8.76 30.75
CA GLU A 489 35.17 8.14 31.82
C GLU A 489 33.66 8.19 31.54
N ASN A 490 33.24 8.90 30.49
CA ASN A 490 31.83 9.01 30.14
C ASN A 490 31.26 7.67 29.70
N LEU A 491 30.04 7.37 30.15
CA LEU A 491 29.38 6.11 29.86
C LEU A 491 28.69 6.14 28.49
N VAL A 492 28.74 5.00 27.81
CA VAL A 492 27.79 4.69 26.73
C VAL A 492 26.77 3.72 27.32
N VAL A 493 25.54 4.19 27.51
CA VAL A 493 24.46 3.42 28.11
C VAL A 493 23.55 2.91 26.99
N ILE A 494 23.37 1.60 26.92
CA ILE A 494 22.50 0.93 25.97
C ILE A 494 21.24 0.48 26.71
N LYS A 495 20.06 0.90 26.26
CA LYS A 495 18.79 0.62 26.95
C LYS A 495 17.73 0.06 26.00
N SER A 496 17.00 -0.93 26.46
CA SER A 496 15.68 -1.31 25.93
C SER A 496 14.65 -1.25 27.07
N GLU A 497 13.39 -1.57 26.79
CA GLU A 497 12.37 -1.72 27.86
C GLU A 497 12.75 -2.78 28.90
N ASN A 498 13.46 -3.84 28.47
CA ASN A 498 13.69 -5.03 29.29
C ASN A 498 15.12 -5.15 29.83
N PHE A 499 16.06 -4.30 29.40
CA PHE A 499 17.41 -4.29 29.96
C PHE A 499 18.16 -2.97 29.77
N THR A 500 19.17 -2.75 30.60
CA THR A 500 20.15 -1.66 30.49
C THR A 500 21.56 -2.22 30.63
N PHE A 501 22.50 -1.75 29.80
CA PHE A 501 23.90 -2.15 29.81
C PHE A 501 24.81 -0.94 29.62
N SER A 502 25.93 -0.88 30.34
CA SER A 502 26.89 0.23 30.24
C SER A 502 28.22 -0.24 29.67
N LEU A 503 28.73 0.48 28.67
CA LEU A 503 30.10 0.34 28.19
C LEU A 503 30.96 1.42 28.85
N GLU A 504 31.92 0.98 29.66
CA GLU A 504 32.80 1.84 30.46
C GLU A 504 34.16 1.99 29.80
N LYS A 505 34.68 0.92 29.20
CA LYS A 505 36.05 0.84 28.69
C LYS A 505 36.11 0.99 27.18
N ASN A 506 37.23 1.55 26.70
CA ASN A 506 37.54 1.55 25.28
C ASN A 506 37.51 0.12 24.71
N ASN A 507 36.97 -0.04 23.51
CA ASN A 507 36.77 -1.30 22.78
C ASN A 507 35.85 -2.31 23.47
N GLN A 508 35.22 -1.93 24.59
CA GLN A 508 34.14 -2.73 25.14
C GLN A 508 32.98 -2.69 24.15
N ARG A 509 32.38 -3.86 23.91
CA ARG A 509 31.29 -4.03 22.97
C ARG A 509 30.13 -4.79 23.59
N LEU A 510 28.93 -4.52 23.10
CA LEU A 510 27.74 -5.31 23.32
C LEU A 510 27.18 -5.70 21.95
N ASN A 511 26.92 -6.99 21.76
CA ASN A 511 26.19 -7.45 20.60
C ASN A 511 24.75 -7.73 21.00
N VAL A 512 23.80 -7.18 20.25
CA VAL A 512 22.38 -7.34 20.49
C VAL A 512 21.68 -7.75 19.21
N GLN A 513 20.58 -8.48 19.33
CA GLN A 513 19.74 -8.84 18.21
C GLN A 513 18.28 -8.80 18.66
N TRP A 514 17.45 -8.18 17.86
CA TRP A 514 16.00 -8.28 18.01
C TRP A 514 15.53 -9.62 17.45
N THR A 515 14.68 -10.31 18.20
CA THR A 515 14.03 -11.55 17.75
C THR A 515 12.55 -11.53 18.07
N GLN A 516 11.72 -11.94 17.12
CA GLN A 516 10.29 -12.10 17.31
C GLN A 516 9.77 -13.26 16.44
N SER A 517 9.07 -14.21 17.07
CA SER A 517 8.13 -15.07 16.35
C SER A 517 6.83 -14.27 16.24
N PHE A 518 6.37 -13.92 15.03
CA PHE A 518 5.14 -13.15 14.70
C PHE A 518 4.13 -13.01 15.87
N TYR A 519 3.65 -11.78 16.19
CA TYR A 519 2.79 -11.32 17.33
C TYR A 519 3.56 -10.63 18.49
N PRO A 520 2.93 -9.78 19.35
CA PRO A 520 3.51 -8.59 20.03
C PRO A 520 4.55 -8.84 21.13
N ASN A 521 5.26 -9.96 21.09
CA ASN A 521 6.20 -10.41 22.12
C ASN A 521 7.64 -10.49 21.55
N GLY A 522 8.07 -9.50 20.77
CA GLY A 522 9.46 -9.42 20.35
C GLY A 522 10.36 -8.99 21.50
N ASN A 523 11.63 -9.42 21.48
CA ASN A 523 12.58 -9.03 22.51
C ASN A 523 13.98 -8.78 21.96
N TRP A 524 14.71 -7.91 22.65
CA TRP A 524 16.14 -7.77 22.46
C TRP A 524 16.88 -8.86 23.23
N GLN A 525 17.77 -9.54 22.53
CA GLN A 525 18.65 -10.55 23.10
C GLN A 525 20.09 -10.06 23.03
N VAL A 526 20.81 -10.16 24.15
CA VAL A 526 22.27 -9.99 24.15
C VAL A 526 22.88 -11.26 23.55
N ILE A 527 23.62 -11.09 22.45
CA ILE A 527 24.26 -12.20 21.75
C ILE A 527 25.70 -12.32 22.24
N ASN A 528 25.96 -13.29 23.12
CA ASN A 528 27.33 -13.62 23.48
C ASN A 528 28.01 -14.28 22.27
N ARG A 529 29.04 -13.63 21.74
CA ARG A 529 29.98 -14.20 20.76
C ARG A 529 31.37 -14.22 21.35
#